data_AF-A0A841VWZ0-F1
#
_entry.id   AF-A0A841VWZ0-F1
#
_cell.length_a   1.000
_cell.length_b   1.000
_cell.length_c   1.000
_cell.angle_alpha   90.00
_cell.angle_beta   90.00
_cell.angle_gamma   90.00
#
_symmetry.space_group_name_H-M   'P 1'
#
loop_
_entity.id
_entity.type
_entity.pdbx_description
1 polymer ?
#
loop_
_entity_poly.entity_id
_entity_poly.type
_entity_poly.pdbx_seq_one_letter_code
_entity_poly.pdbx_strand_id
1 'polypeptide(L)' 'MINGLRQHAIVKPGGVVEISSPELPAGATVEVIVLLESPPKHSEKPLTSFIGSAKGSFATPEEVDKFIRQERDA' A
#
# COMPACT_ATOMS: atom_id res chain seq x y z
N MET A 1 10.02 -25.52 25.93
CA MET A 1 9.80 -25.21 24.51
C MET A 1 8.42 -24.57 24.40
N ILE A 2 8.30 -23.47 23.66
CA ILE A 2 7.01 -22.80 23.43
C ILE A 2 6.63 -23.10 21.98
N ASN A 3 5.45 -23.70 21.77
CA ASN A 3 4.89 -23.90 20.43
C ASN A 3 3.98 -22.72 20.10
N GLY A 4 4.13 -22.14 18.91
CA GLY A 4 3.35 -20.99 18.47
C GLY A 4 2.34 -21.36 17.38
N LEU A 5 1.14 -20.82 17.47
CA LEU A 5 0.10 -20.92 16.44
C LEU A 5 -0.04 -19.55 15.75
N ARG A 6 0.16 -19.50 14.43
CA ARG A 6 -0.08 -18.28 13.63
C ARG A 6 -1.24 -18.52 12.68
N GLN A 7 -2.34 -17.82 12.90
CA GLN A 7 -3.55 -17.92 12.08
C GLN A 7 -4.08 -16.53 11.73
N HIS A 8 -4.57 -16.37 10.50
CA HIS A 8 -5.32 -15.18 10.11
C HIS A 8 -6.74 -15.24 10.66
N ALA A 9 -7.17 -14.19 11.35
CA ALA A 9 -8.51 -14.04 11.87
C ALA A 9 -9.07 -12.66 11.50
N ILE A 10 -10.36 -12.63 11.16
CA ILE A 10 -11.08 -11.38 10.89
C ILE A 10 -11.66 -10.87 12.22
N VAL A 11 -11.41 -9.60 12.54
CA VAL A 11 -11.99 -8.95 13.71
C VAL A 11 -13.50 -8.79 13.50
N LYS A 12 -14.29 -9.44 14.34
CA LYS A 12 -15.76 -9.38 14.34
C LYS A 12 -16.26 -8.07 14.98
N PRO A 13 -17.55 -7.71 14.81
CA PRO A 13 -18.13 -6.56 15.49
C PRO A 13 -17.85 -6.56 17.00
N GLY A 14 -17.55 -5.38 17.55
CA GLY A 14 -17.16 -5.25 18.95
C GLY A 14 -15.71 -5.60 19.25
N GLY A 15 -14.87 -5.83 18.24
CA GLY A 15 -13.44 -6.10 18.44
C GLY A 15 -13.12 -7.55 18.82
N VAL A 16 -14.04 -8.47 18.58
CA VAL A 16 -13.88 -9.89 18.93
C VAL A 16 -12.98 -10.59 17.91
N VAL A 17 -11.93 -11.24 18.40
CA VAL A 17 -11.08 -12.14 17.62
C VAL A 17 -11.37 -13.57 18.05
N GLU A 18 -11.86 -14.41 17.13
CA GLU A 18 -12.17 -15.81 17.41
C GLU A 18 -11.10 -16.72 16.79
N ILE A 19 -10.53 -17.59 17.61
CA ILE A 19 -9.51 -18.57 17.22
C ILE A 19 -10.03 -19.93 17.64
N SER A 20 -10.24 -20.82 16.68
CA SER A 20 -10.64 -22.20 16.90
C SER A 20 -9.65 -23.11 16.21
N SER A 21 -8.77 -23.76 17.00
CA SER A 21 -7.77 -24.70 16.50
C SER A 21 -7.80 -25.99 17.31
N PRO A 22 -7.87 -27.18 16.67
CA PRO A 22 -7.78 -28.47 17.36
C PRO A 22 -6.45 -28.70 18.10
N GLU A 23 -5.42 -27.92 17.78
CA GLU A 23 -4.09 -28.01 18.38
C GLU A 23 -4.01 -27.37 19.78
N LEU A 24 -5.06 -26.66 20.21
CA LEU A 24 -5.15 -26.06 21.53
C LEU A 24 -5.85 -27.04 22.50
N PRO A 25 -5.10 -27.72 23.40
CA PRO A 25 -5.71 -28.64 24.34
C PRO A 25 -6.51 -27.91 25.41
N ALA A 26 -7.62 -28.52 25.85
CA ALA A 26 -8.46 -27.98 26.90
C ALA A 26 -7.67 -27.80 28.21
N GLY A 27 -7.83 -26.64 28.86
CA GLY A 27 -7.19 -26.32 30.14
C GLY A 27 -5.75 -25.81 30.03
N ALA A 28 -5.18 -25.68 28.84
CA ALA A 28 -3.87 -25.06 28.67
C ALA A 28 -3.93 -23.54 28.82
N THR A 29 -2.94 -22.98 29.52
CA THR A 29 -2.70 -21.53 29.56
C THR A 29 -1.99 -21.09 28.29
N VAL A 30 -2.51 -20.07 27.61
CA VAL A 30 -1.93 -19.51 26.40
C VAL A 30 -1.68 -18.01 26.54
N GLU A 31 -0.66 -17.52 25.86
CA GLU A 31 -0.41 -16.09 25.67
C GLU A 31 -0.87 -15.68 24.26
N VAL A 32 -1.61 -14.58 24.14
CA VAL A 32 -2.20 -14.13 22.87
C VAL A 32 -1.53 -12.85 22.42
N ILE A 33 -0.96 -12.87 21.22
CA ILE A 33 -0.40 -11.68 20.55
C ILE A 33 -1.25 -11.40 19.30
N VAL A 34 -1.85 -10.21 19.24
CA VAL A 34 -2.67 -9.77 18.10
C VAL A 34 -1.90 -8.77 17.26
N LEU A 35 -1.67 -9.10 15.99
CA LEU A 35 -1.04 -8.24 15.00
C LEU A 35 -2.12 -7.77 14.03
N LEU A 36 -2.46 -6.48 14.05
CA LEU A 36 -3.40 -5.91 13.08
C LEU A 36 -2.65 -5.56 11.80
N GLU A 37 -3.08 -6.16 10.68
CA GLU A 37 -2.67 -5.68 9.37
C GLU A 37 -3.22 -4.27 9.19
N SER A 38 -2.33 -3.31 8.94
CA SER A 38 -2.77 -2.00 8.49
C SER A 38 -3.45 -2.20 7.13
N PRO A 39 -4.60 -1.55 6.86
CA PRO A 39 -5.13 -1.54 5.51
C PRO A 39 -3.98 -1.10 4.59
N PRO A 40 -3.85 -1.68 3.39
CA PRO A 40 -2.85 -1.23 2.45
C PRO A 40 -3.00 0.28 2.38
N LYS A 41 -1.95 1.02 2.77
CA LYS A 41 -1.93 2.47 2.58
C LYS A 41 -2.42 2.67 1.16
N HIS A 42 -3.48 3.47 1.02
CA HIS A 42 -4.04 3.79 -0.29
C HIS A 42 -2.87 3.97 -1.22
N SER A 43 -2.85 3.24 -2.34
CA SER A 43 -1.71 3.22 -3.26
C SER A 43 -1.47 4.66 -3.72
N GLU A 44 -0.67 5.39 -2.94
CA GLU A 44 -0.15 6.69 -3.27
C GLU A 44 0.83 6.35 -4.36
N LYS A 45 0.37 6.47 -5.61
CA LYS A 45 1.26 6.34 -6.75
C LYS A 45 2.46 7.24 -6.47
N PRO A 46 3.70 6.73 -6.59
CA PRO A 46 4.86 7.54 -6.26
C PRO A 46 4.84 8.80 -7.13
N LEU A 47 5.36 9.92 -6.64
CA LEU A 47 5.40 11.18 -7.41
C LEU A 47 6.09 10.99 -8.77
N THR A 48 7.02 10.04 -8.87
CA THR A 48 7.69 9.65 -10.12
C THR A 48 6.74 9.10 -11.17
N SER A 49 5.57 8.57 -10.78
CA SER A 49 4.55 8.09 -11.71
C SER A 49 3.92 9.20 -12.56
N PHE A 50 4.08 10.47 -12.19
CA PHE A 50 3.60 11.60 -12.96
C PHE A 50 4.56 12.01 -14.10
N ILE A 51 5.82 11.56 -14.08
CA ILE A 51 6.81 11.90 -15.12
C ILE A 51 6.32 11.35 -16.46
N GLY A 52 6.11 12.23 -17.46
CA GLY A 52 5.62 11.86 -18.78
C GLY A 52 4.12 11.54 -18.88
N SER A 53 3.36 11.68 -17.79
CA SER A 53 1.90 11.42 -17.79
C SER A 53 1.05 12.58 -18.33
N ALA A 54 1.62 13.79 -18.39
CA ALA A 54 0.94 14.97 -18.90
C ALA A 54 0.91 14.99 -20.44
N LYS A 55 -0.05 15.71 -21.02
CA LYS A 55 -0.26 15.80 -22.48
C LYS A 55 0.87 16.49 -23.27
N GLY A 56 1.95 16.90 -22.61
CA GLY A 56 3.01 17.75 -23.20
C GLY A 56 2.50 19.17 -23.47
N SER A 57 3.38 20.16 -23.38
CA SER A 57 3.03 21.56 -23.69
C SER A 57 3.02 21.87 -25.18
N PHE A 58 3.67 21.03 -25.99
CA PHE A 58 3.82 21.19 -27.43
C PHE A 58 3.47 19.87 -28.12
N ALA A 59 2.87 19.95 -29.30
CA ALA A 59 2.46 18.78 -30.06
C ALA A 59 3.63 18.14 -30.81
N THR A 60 4.64 18.93 -31.21
CA THR A 60 5.81 18.43 -31.95
C THR A 60 7.14 19.08 -31.51
N PRO A 61 8.28 18.42 -31.76
CA PRO A 61 9.62 18.99 -31.50
C PRO A 61 9.88 20.30 -32.25
N GLU A 62 9.36 20.46 -33.46
CA GLU A 62 9.56 21.66 -34.27
C GLU A 62 8.85 22.88 -33.66
N GLU A 63 7.70 22.65 -33.03
CA GLU A 63 6.92 23.69 -32.34
C GLU A 63 7.69 24.24 -31.14
N VAL A 64 8.25 23.35 -30.30
CA VAL A 64 9.05 23.76 -29.14
C VAL A 64 10.35 24.46 -29.57
N ASP A 65 11.02 23.97 -30.61
CA ASP A 65 12.23 24.61 -31.15
C ASP A 65 11.94 26.03 -31.67
N LYS A 66 10.80 26.22 -32.34
CA LYS A 66 10.38 27.53 -32.82
C LYS A 66 10.10 28.47 -31.66
N PHE A 67 9.37 28.02 -30.65
CA PHE A 67 9.07 28.80 -29.44
C PHE A 67 10.36 29.24 -28.72
N ILE A 68 11.29 28.32 -28.48
CA ILE A 68 12.56 28.63 -27.80
C ILE A 68 13.38 29.67 -28.58
N ARG A 69 13.45 29.56 -29.91
CA ARG A 69 14.17 30.55 -30.74
C ARG A 69 13.53 31.93 -30.68
N GLN A 70 12.19 32.00 -30.73
CA GLN A 70 11.47 33.27 -30.62
C GLN A 70 11.77 33.97 -29.29
N GLU A 71 11.72 33.25 -28.16
CA GLU A 71 12.01 33.82 -26.84
C GLU A 71 13.48 34.20 -26.65
N ARG A 72 14.41 33.46 -27.28
CA ARG A 72 15.85 33.72 -27.17
C ARG A 72 16.30 34.92 -28.02
N ASP A 73 15.72 35.07 -29.21
CA ASP A 73 16.14 36.05 -30.20
C ASP A 73 15.30 37.35 -30.15
N ALA A 74 14.39 37.48 -29.17
CA ALA A 74 13.62 38.69 -28.84
C ALA A 74 14.37 39.63 -27.88
#